data_AF-A0A1Y2M8A6-F1
#
_entry.id   AF-A0A1Y2M8A6-F1
#
_cell.length_a   1.000
_cell.length_b   1.000
_cell.length_c   1.000
_cell.angle_alpha   90.00
_cell.angle_beta   90.00
_cell.angle_gamma   90.00
#
_symmetry.space_group_name_H-M   'P 1'
#
loop_
_entity.id
_entity.type
_entity.pdbx_description
1 polymer ?
#
loop_
_entity_poly.entity_id
_entity_poly.type
_entity_poly.pdbx_seq_one_letter_code
_entity_poly.pdbx_strand_id
1 'polypeptide(L)'
;MPLEKEYGSKSYLRIGWLILNAASAAIYRIATYPFRTVRAPSLYKDALSAAVRSMMDRLTIADARYLVAPTSESYVNSYCEPQGLEPRTLKLSNKNGQGIAHWMGDPDADAVVLYCHGGGYTQPASMGNYRYLSRLVKDLNETQSKASVSVLMLAYSLAPEAVHPTQLREAAVVLEHLIHHTGRSPSNVFLAGDSAGGNLVMSLLSHILHPHPDVFRVQLDSPLGGLLLLSPWVGFRTDYSSFKSNADLDILSPFALRKWSAMFLGKANKINPEIDPGPVSGDQWTDVCLNPPSWWEGMHHVVSGVFIWWGAHEVFVDSVRELERNFRTGWTDGGGDRERVLFLESAGEAHVAPISDTMLPGGGKKSDAQLEIEEWLKSRLHQ
;
A
#
# COMPACT_ATOMS: atom_id res chain seq x y z
N MET A 1 7.31 -1.97 25.45
CA MET A 1 7.28 -2.28 26.91
C MET A 1 5.88 -2.43 27.54
N PRO A 2 4.76 -1.90 26.99
CA PRO A 2 3.41 -2.25 27.46
C PRO A 2 2.92 -3.64 26.99
N LEU A 3 3.37 -4.10 25.81
CA LEU A 3 2.88 -5.34 25.18
C LEU A 3 3.38 -6.65 25.84
N GLU A 4 4.55 -6.65 26.48
CA GLU A 4 5.07 -7.84 27.20
C GLU A 4 4.22 -8.22 28.42
N LYS A 5 3.53 -7.25 29.04
CA LYS A 5 2.66 -7.54 30.19
C LYS A 5 1.34 -8.21 29.79
N GLU A 6 0.97 -8.14 28.51
CA GLU A 6 -0.29 -8.70 28.00
C GLU A 6 -0.07 -10.04 27.25
N TYR A 7 1.16 -10.32 26.83
CA TYR A 7 1.54 -11.50 26.05
C TYR A 7 2.24 -12.58 26.92
N GLY A 8 1.44 -13.38 27.66
CA GLY A 8 1.94 -14.50 28.48
C GLY A 8 2.43 -15.73 27.69
N SER A 9 2.79 -16.81 28.38
CA SER A 9 3.33 -18.07 27.80
C SER A 9 2.50 -18.71 26.67
N LYS A 10 1.19 -18.46 26.65
CA LYS A 10 0.28 -18.89 25.57
C LYS A 10 0.61 -18.24 24.22
N SER A 11 1.23 -17.06 24.22
CA SER A 11 1.59 -16.36 22.99
C SER A 11 2.77 -17.02 22.28
N TYR A 12 3.82 -17.42 23.00
CA TYR A 12 4.97 -18.10 22.38
C TYR A 12 4.59 -19.41 21.69
N LEU A 13 3.69 -20.20 22.31
CA LEU A 13 3.17 -21.43 21.70
C LEU A 13 2.39 -21.14 20.41
N ARG A 14 1.62 -20.05 20.41
CA ARG A 14 0.81 -19.63 19.28
C ARG A 14 1.68 -19.11 18.12
N ILE A 15 2.65 -18.24 18.40
CA ILE A 15 3.63 -17.78 17.40
C ILE A 15 4.45 -18.97 16.86
N GLY A 16 4.89 -19.87 17.73
CA GLY A 16 5.57 -21.11 17.33
C GLY A 16 4.72 -21.98 16.39
N TRP A 17 3.42 -22.11 16.67
CA TRP A 17 2.48 -22.82 15.80
C TRP A 17 2.28 -22.12 14.45
N LEU A 18 2.21 -20.79 14.41
CA LEU A 18 2.15 -20.01 13.16
C LEU A 18 3.38 -20.27 12.29
N ILE A 19 4.58 -20.20 12.88
CA ILE A 19 5.85 -20.46 12.19
C ILE A 19 5.89 -21.90 11.66
N LEU A 20 5.46 -22.88 12.46
CA LEU A 20 5.41 -24.29 12.06
C LEU A 20 4.50 -24.52 10.85
N ASN A 21 3.32 -23.89 10.83
CA ASN A 21 2.39 -23.99 9.69
C ASN A 21 2.99 -23.34 8.44
N ALA A 22 3.59 -22.17 8.57
CA ALA A 22 4.26 -21.48 7.47
C ALA A 22 5.39 -22.33 6.87
N ALA A 23 6.25 -22.89 7.72
CA ALA A 23 7.33 -23.79 7.31
C ALA A 23 6.79 -25.05 6.63
N SER A 24 5.73 -25.64 7.19
CA SER A 24 5.09 -26.84 6.63
C SER A 24 4.50 -26.57 5.24
N ALA A 25 3.85 -25.41 5.04
CA ALA A 25 3.34 -24.98 3.74
C ALA A 25 4.49 -24.77 2.73
N ALA A 26 5.59 -24.14 3.14
CA ALA A 26 6.78 -23.96 2.30
C ALA A 26 7.39 -25.30 1.88
N ILE A 27 7.61 -26.22 2.82
CA ILE A 27 8.18 -27.55 2.56
C ILE A 27 7.29 -28.34 1.61
N TYR A 28 5.96 -28.29 1.82
CA TYR A 28 5.00 -28.93 0.93
C TYR A 28 5.11 -28.38 -0.51
N ARG A 29 5.22 -27.05 -0.67
CA ARG A 29 5.45 -26.45 -1.99
C ARG A 29 6.76 -26.88 -2.60
N ILE A 30 7.85 -26.93 -1.83
CA ILE A 30 9.14 -27.38 -2.33
C ILE A 30 9.06 -28.83 -2.85
N ALA A 31 8.46 -29.72 -2.07
CA ALA A 31 8.33 -31.14 -2.41
C ALA A 31 7.44 -31.38 -3.63
N THR A 32 6.39 -30.57 -3.82
CA THR A 32 5.41 -30.74 -4.89
C THR A 32 5.73 -29.94 -6.16
N TYR A 33 6.64 -28.95 -6.10
CA TYR A 33 6.92 -28.02 -7.21
C TYR A 33 7.18 -28.69 -8.56
N PRO A 34 7.97 -29.79 -8.67
CA PRO A 34 8.22 -30.45 -9.96
C PRO A 34 6.96 -31.03 -10.61
N PHE A 35 5.93 -31.34 -9.81
CA PHE A 35 4.69 -32.01 -10.25
C PHE A 35 3.52 -31.04 -10.47
N ARG A 36 3.69 -29.76 -10.12
CA ARG A 36 2.65 -28.73 -10.28
C ARG A 36 2.68 -28.13 -11.68
N THR A 37 1.51 -28.03 -12.30
CA THR A 37 1.31 -27.31 -13.58
C THR A 37 1.04 -25.82 -13.39
N VAL A 38 0.49 -25.42 -12.23
CA VAL A 38 0.25 -24.03 -11.84
C VAL A 38 1.13 -23.70 -10.63
N ARG A 39 2.12 -22.83 -10.86
CA ARG A 39 3.17 -22.48 -9.89
C ARG A 39 3.76 -21.09 -10.17
N ALA A 40 4.35 -20.48 -9.16
CA ALA A 40 5.11 -19.23 -9.31
C ALA A 40 6.34 -19.43 -10.22
N PRO A 41 6.94 -18.35 -10.77
CA PRO A 41 8.06 -18.46 -11.72
C PRO A 41 9.30 -19.17 -11.16
N SER A 42 9.47 -19.17 -9.84
CA SER A 42 10.57 -19.87 -9.17
C SER A 42 10.08 -20.67 -7.97
N LEU A 43 10.82 -21.75 -7.67
CA LEU A 43 10.62 -22.59 -6.49
C LEU A 43 10.54 -21.76 -5.20
N TYR A 44 11.43 -20.78 -5.09
CA TYR A 44 11.53 -19.94 -3.92
C TYR A 44 10.33 -19.00 -3.78
N LYS A 45 9.90 -18.33 -4.86
CA LYS A 45 8.69 -17.48 -4.85
C LYS A 45 7.44 -18.32 -4.54
N ASP A 46 7.34 -19.55 -5.04
CA ASP A 46 6.21 -20.44 -4.77
C ASP A 46 6.14 -20.86 -3.29
N ALA A 47 7.28 -21.28 -2.74
CA ALA A 47 7.40 -21.66 -1.34
C ALA A 47 7.14 -20.49 -0.38
N LEU A 48 7.69 -19.31 -0.68
CA LEU A 48 7.47 -18.09 0.07
C LEU A 48 5.99 -17.70 0.07
N SER A 49 5.36 -17.70 -1.10
CA SER A 49 3.95 -17.30 -1.24
C SER A 49 3.03 -18.21 -0.42
N ALA A 50 3.28 -19.52 -0.44
CA ALA A 50 2.54 -20.45 0.41
C ALA A 50 2.81 -20.28 1.91
N ALA A 51 4.05 -19.98 2.31
CA ALA A 51 4.38 -19.71 3.70
C ALA A 51 3.65 -18.46 4.20
N VAL A 52 3.72 -17.35 3.44
CA VAL A 52 3.07 -16.09 3.78
C VAL A 52 1.56 -16.24 3.81
N ARG A 53 0.96 -16.86 2.78
CA ARG A 53 -0.49 -17.10 2.75
C ARG A 53 -0.97 -17.96 3.92
N SER A 54 -0.22 -19.00 4.27
CA SER A 54 -0.50 -19.83 5.45
C SER A 54 -0.47 -19.02 6.75
N MET A 55 0.43 -18.05 6.87
CA MET A 55 0.44 -17.12 8.01
C MET A 55 -0.77 -16.19 7.97
N MET A 56 -1.08 -15.57 6.82
CA MET A 56 -2.20 -14.62 6.69
C MET A 56 -3.54 -15.22 7.10
N ASP A 57 -3.79 -16.49 6.81
CA ASP A 57 -5.01 -17.20 7.21
C ASP A 57 -5.19 -17.35 8.73
N ARG A 58 -4.11 -17.27 9.51
CA ARG A 58 -4.09 -17.63 10.94
C ARG A 58 -3.70 -16.48 11.85
N LEU A 59 -3.04 -15.46 11.30
CA LEU A 59 -2.49 -14.34 12.05
C LEU A 59 -3.61 -13.45 12.56
N THR A 60 -3.71 -13.25 13.87
CA THR A 60 -4.58 -12.20 14.43
C THR A 60 -3.89 -10.84 14.39
N ILE A 61 -4.65 -9.75 14.58
CA ILE A 61 -4.08 -8.41 14.62
C ILE A 61 -3.06 -8.29 15.76
N ALA A 62 -3.38 -8.87 16.91
CA ALA A 62 -2.47 -8.88 18.05
C ALA A 62 -1.17 -9.66 17.76
N ASP A 63 -1.25 -10.82 17.09
CA ASP A 63 -0.04 -11.59 16.72
C ASP A 63 0.83 -10.79 15.76
N ALA A 64 0.21 -10.16 14.76
CA ALA A 64 0.92 -9.41 13.74
C ALA A 64 1.64 -8.19 14.32
N ARG A 65 0.98 -7.46 15.23
CA ARG A 65 1.55 -6.28 15.92
C ARG A 65 2.51 -6.63 17.05
N TYR A 66 2.54 -7.89 17.48
CA TYR A 66 3.63 -8.41 18.32
C TYR A 66 4.88 -8.69 17.49
N LEU A 67 4.71 -9.17 16.25
CA LEU A 67 5.83 -9.51 15.35
C LEU A 67 6.44 -8.28 14.66
N VAL A 68 5.67 -7.22 14.47
CA VAL A 68 6.12 -6.00 13.79
C VAL A 68 5.85 -4.79 14.68
N ALA A 69 6.89 -4.02 14.98
CA ALA A 69 6.78 -2.82 15.78
C ALA A 69 5.92 -1.74 15.07
N PRO A 70 5.26 -0.84 15.82
CA PRO A 70 4.48 0.26 15.23
C PRO A 70 5.27 1.06 14.19
N THR A 71 4.59 1.64 13.20
CA THR A 71 5.25 2.32 12.05
C THR A 71 6.31 3.35 12.48
N SER A 72 6.07 4.15 13.51
CA SER A 72 7.05 5.13 13.98
C SER A 72 8.26 4.51 14.69
N GLU A 73 8.06 3.41 15.41
CA GLU A 73 9.15 2.67 16.05
C GLU A 73 9.97 1.90 14.99
N SER A 74 9.27 1.22 14.06
CA SER A 74 9.90 0.56 12.93
C SER A 74 10.68 1.52 12.04
N TYR A 75 10.22 2.77 11.86
CA TYR A 75 10.98 3.80 11.14
C TYR A 75 12.33 4.07 11.80
N VAL A 76 12.36 4.22 13.13
CA VAL A 76 13.61 4.42 13.87
C VAL A 76 14.51 3.19 13.74
N ASN A 77 14.00 2.02 14.14
CA ASN A 77 14.80 0.81 14.30
C ASN A 77 15.21 0.17 12.96
N SER A 78 14.38 0.31 11.92
CA SER A 78 14.57 -0.37 10.63
C SER A 78 15.19 0.52 9.55
N TYR A 79 15.02 1.84 9.66
CA TYR A 79 15.54 2.79 8.67
C TYR A 79 16.60 3.72 9.26
N CYS A 80 16.32 4.43 10.37
CA CYS A 80 17.23 5.44 10.90
C CYS A 80 18.51 4.84 11.52
N GLU A 81 18.36 3.97 12.53
CA GLU A 81 19.50 3.42 13.28
C GLU A 81 20.50 2.65 12.41
N PRO A 82 20.09 1.75 11.49
CA PRO A 82 21.04 1.00 10.66
C PRO A 82 21.87 1.89 9.72
N GLN A 83 21.41 3.11 9.46
CA GLN A 83 22.08 4.09 8.60
C GLN A 83 22.75 5.21 9.40
N GLY A 84 22.66 5.21 10.73
CA GLY A 84 23.18 6.29 11.59
C GLY A 84 22.48 7.64 11.35
N LEU A 85 21.21 7.63 10.94
CA LEU A 85 20.43 8.84 10.66
C LEU A 85 19.64 9.27 11.89
N GLU A 86 19.56 10.58 12.12
CA GLU A 86 18.61 11.14 13.10
C GLU A 86 17.17 11.05 12.56
N PRO A 87 16.19 10.56 13.35
CA PRO A 87 14.80 10.47 12.93
C PRO A 87 14.18 11.83 12.60
N ARG A 88 13.67 11.99 11.38
CA ARG A 88 12.99 13.22 10.93
C ARG A 88 11.49 12.96 10.80
N THR A 89 10.75 13.30 11.86
CA THR A 89 9.29 13.06 11.94
C THR A 89 8.51 14.36 11.85
N LEU A 90 7.55 14.42 10.94
CA LEU A 90 6.51 15.43 10.89
C LEU A 90 5.36 15.01 11.80
N LYS A 91 4.99 15.87 12.76
CA LYS A 91 3.82 15.70 13.62
C LYS A 91 2.90 16.89 13.47
N LEU A 92 1.68 16.64 13.01
CA LEU A 92 0.65 17.65 12.80
C LEU A 92 -0.48 17.41 13.79
N SER A 93 -0.96 18.51 14.38
CA SER A 93 -2.17 18.52 15.20
C SER A 93 -2.79 19.90 15.07
N ASN A 94 -3.92 19.98 14.38
CA ASN A 94 -4.63 21.23 14.13
C ASN A 94 -6.16 20.96 14.09
N LYS A 95 -6.94 21.99 13.76
CA LYS A 95 -8.41 21.89 13.69
C LYS A 95 -8.94 20.87 12.67
N ASN A 96 -8.15 20.53 11.66
CA ASN A 96 -8.52 19.59 10.59
C ASN A 96 -8.21 18.13 10.98
N GLY A 97 -7.37 17.93 12.00
CA GLY A 97 -7.05 16.60 12.52
C GLY A 97 -5.60 16.49 12.97
N GLN A 98 -5.13 15.25 13.02
CA GLN A 98 -3.75 14.90 13.38
C GLN A 98 -3.13 14.11 12.24
N GLY A 99 -1.80 14.09 12.19
CA GLY A 99 -1.05 13.28 11.23
C GLY A 99 0.38 13.10 11.69
N ILE A 100 0.91 11.88 11.56
CA ILE A 100 2.31 11.57 11.81
C ILE A 100 2.89 11.02 10.52
N ALA A 101 4.01 11.57 10.08
CA ALA A 101 4.70 11.08 8.90
C ALA A 101 6.23 11.18 9.07
N HIS A 102 6.95 10.31 8.38
CA HIS A 102 8.39 10.12 8.55
C HIS A 102 9.13 10.38 7.24
N TRP A 103 10.12 11.26 7.28
CA TRP A 103 10.93 11.59 6.12
C TRP A 103 11.97 10.51 5.83
N MET A 104 12.09 10.12 4.57
CA MET A 104 13.13 9.27 4.03
C MET A 104 13.81 10.01 2.88
N GLY A 105 14.99 10.56 3.16
CA GLY A 105 15.65 11.57 2.30
C GLY A 105 15.61 12.96 2.94
N ASP A 106 15.91 13.98 2.13
CA ASP A 106 15.98 15.36 2.58
C ASP A 106 14.58 16.02 2.60
N PRO A 107 14.05 16.52 3.72
CA PRO A 107 12.76 17.22 3.77
C PRO A 107 12.69 18.46 2.87
N ASP A 108 13.84 19.03 2.50
CA ASP A 108 13.96 20.20 1.63
C ASP A 108 14.14 19.84 0.14
N ALA A 109 14.11 18.54 -0.20
CA ALA A 109 14.23 18.07 -1.59
C ALA A 109 13.18 18.73 -2.50
N ASP A 110 13.46 18.92 -3.79
CA ASP A 110 12.59 19.67 -4.71
C ASP A 110 11.19 19.04 -4.87
N ALA A 111 11.14 17.70 -4.92
CA ALA A 111 9.92 16.91 -5.04
C ALA A 111 9.72 15.98 -3.84
N VAL A 112 8.46 15.79 -3.44
CA VAL A 112 8.07 14.93 -2.31
C VAL A 112 7.06 13.89 -2.75
N VAL A 113 7.32 12.63 -2.42
CA VAL A 113 6.37 11.52 -2.55
C VAL A 113 5.71 11.28 -1.20
N LEU A 114 4.43 11.65 -1.05
CA LEU A 114 3.62 11.24 0.09
C LEU A 114 3.23 9.76 -0.08
N TYR A 115 3.83 8.90 0.74
CA TYR A 115 3.67 7.46 0.64
C TYR A 115 2.75 6.91 1.74
N CYS A 116 1.69 6.20 1.35
CA CYS A 116 0.84 5.44 2.26
C CYS A 116 1.21 3.96 2.16
N HIS A 117 1.67 3.36 3.27
CA HIS A 117 2.10 1.96 3.27
C HIS A 117 0.91 0.98 3.23
N GLY A 118 1.14 -0.24 2.74
CA GLY A 118 0.19 -1.35 2.78
C GLY A 118 0.04 -1.98 4.16
N GLY A 119 -0.41 -3.24 4.23
CA GLY A 119 -0.65 -3.93 5.50
C GLY A 119 -2.12 -4.02 5.92
N GLY A 120 -3.04 -3.94 4.95
CA GLY A 120 -4.46 -4.18 5.20
C GLY A 120 -5.14 -3.17 6.14
N TYR A 121 -4.58 -1.98 6.34
CA TYR A 121 -4.98 -1.01 7.38
C TYR A 121 -4.80 -1.48 8.83
N THR A 122 -4.39 -2.73 9.07
CA THR A 122 -4.27 -3.29 10.42
C THR A 122 -2.82 -3.48 10.86
N GLN A 123 -1.90 -3.51 9.89
CA GLN A 123 -0.46 -3.75 10.10
C GLN A 123 0.36 -2.49 9.89
N PRO A 124 1.44 -2.30 10.67
CA PRO A 124 2.40 -1.22 10.45
C PRO A 124 3.21 -1.44 9.17
N ALA A 125 3.94 -0.40 8.75
CA ALA A 125 4.89 -0.50 7.64
C ALA A 125 5.93 -1.59 7.91
N SER A 126 6.19 -2.42 6.89
CA SER A 126 7.14 -3.53 7.02
C SER A 126 8.58 -3.09 6.74
N MET A 127 9.55 -3.90 7.16
CA MET A 127 10.96 -3.77 6.73
C MET A 127 11.11 -3.66 5.21
N GLY A 128 10.27 -4.38 4.45
CA GLY A 128 10.26 -4.32 2.99
C GLY A 128 9.92 -2.93 2.47
N ASN A 129 8.95 -2.23 3.08
CA ASN A 129 8.59 -0.86 2.70
C ASN A 129 9.80 0.08 2.89
N TYR A 130 10.51 0.01 4.02
CA TYR A 130 11.67 0.87 4.26
C TYR A 130 12.83 0.58 3.30
N ARG A 131 13.12 -0.70 3.00
CA ARG A 131 14.15 -1.06 2.02
C ARG A 131 13.81 -0.59 0.62
N TYR A 132 12.56 -0.80 0.21
CA TYR A 132 12.04 -0.37 -1.08
C TYR A 132 12.15 1.16 -1.24
N LEU A 133 11.60 1.92 -0.28
CA LEU A 133 11.57 3.38 -0.34
C LEU A 133 12.98 3.99 -0.22
N SER A 134 13.84 3.43 0.63
CA SER A 134 15.24 3.87 0.73
C SER A 134 15.98 3.68 -0.60
N ARG A 135 15.81 2.51 -1.23
CA ARG A 135 16.36 2.24 -2.56
C ARG A 135 15.80 3.21 -3.61
N LEU A 136 14.48 3.39 -3.64
CA LEU A 136 13.82 4.30 -4.58
C LEU A 136 14.34 5.74 -4.45
N VAL A 137 14.40 6.28 -3.23
CA VAL A 137 14.94 7.63 -2.97
C VAL A 137 16.39 7.73 -3.44
N LYS A 138 17.23 6.74 -3.09
CA LYS A 138 18.62 6.70 -3.55
C LYS A 138 18.71 6.71 -5.07
N ASP A 139 18.00 5.81 -5.74
CA ASP A 139 18.04 5.64 -7.19
C ASP A 139 17.55 6.88 -7.96
N LEU A 140 16.52 7.56 -7.46
CA LEU A 140 15.99 8.79 -8.07
C LEU A 140 16.95 9.98 -7.93
N ASN A 141 17.73 10.03 -6.84
CA ASN A 141 18.69 11.10 -6.59
C ASN A 141 20.10 10.81 -7.16
N GLU A 142 20.46 9.55 -7.41
CA GLU A 142 21.76 9.17 -8.00
C GLU A 142 21.78 9.33 -9.52
N THR A 143 20.66 9.07 -10.19
CA THR A 143 20.52 9.50 -11.59
C THR A 143 20.54 11.01 -11.66
N GLN A 144 21.10 11.61 -12.72
CA GLN A 144 21.15 13.07 -12.95
C GLN A 144 19.76 13.73 -13.10
N SER A 145 18.85 13.47 -12.16
CA SER A 145 17.58 14.14 -12.02
C SER A 145 17.86 15.62 -11.77
N LYS A 146 17.06 16.48 -12.40
CA LYS A 146 17.16 17.93 -12.21
C LYS A 146 16.61 18.37 -10.84
N ALA A 147 15.84 17.48 -10.21
CA ALA A 147 15.11 17.71 -8.98
C ALA A 147 15.44 16.59 -8.00
N SER A 148 15.84 16.98 -6.80
CA SER A 148 16.01 16.07 -5.67
C SER A 148 14.65 15.53 -5.20
N VAL A 149 14.63 14.30 -4.70
CA VAL A 149 13.41 13.61 -4.26
C VAL A 149 13.52 13.14 -2.82
N SER A 150 12.43 13.30 -2.08
CA SER A 150 12.27 12.73 -0.75
C SER A 150 10.92 12.01 -0.64
N VAL A 151 10.86 11.00 0.23
CA VAL A 151 9.61 10.32 0.57
C VAL A 151 9.16 10.78 1.95
N LEU A 152 7.89 11.15 2.07
CA LEU A 152 7.22 11.36 3.35
C LEU A 152 6.26 10.20 3.58
N MET A 153 6.64 9.23 4.41
CA MET A 153 5.82 8.05 4.67
C MET A 153 4.81 8.33 5.80
N LEU A 154 3.52 8.23 5.50
CA LEU A 154 2.43 8.40 6.46
C LEU A 154 2.40 7.23 7.45
N ALA A 155 2.48 7.52 8.74
CA ALA A 155 2.23 6.58 9.83
C ALA A 155 0.77 6.73 10.30
N TYR A 156 -0.16 6.31 9.44
CA TYR A 156 -1.59 6.41 9.72
C TYR A 156 -2.03 5.45 10.83
N SER A 157 -3.11 5.80 11.52
CA SER A 157 -3.70 5.00 12.58
C SER A 157 -4.26 3.69 12.04
N LEU A 158 -4.02 2.59 12.76
CA LEU A 158 -4.39 1.25 12.30
C LEU A 158 -5.73 0.79 12.87
N ALA A 159 -6.45 0.00 12.09
CA ALA A 159 -7.66 -0.69 12.52
C ALA A 159 -7.32 -1.93 13.36
N PRO A 160 -8.15 -2.30 14.36
CA PRO A 160 -9.51 -1.79 14.62
C PRO A 160 -9.60 -0.55 15.52
N GLU A 161 -8.50 -0.06 16.10
CA GLU A 161 -8.52 1.09 17.02
C GLU A 161 -8.95 2.38 16.34
N ALA A 162 -8.56 2.56 15.08
CA ALA A 162 -9.03 3.62 14.21
C ALA A 162 -9.72 3.01 12.98
N VAL A 163 -10.94 3.48 12.72
CA VAL A 163 -11.75 3.01 11.59
C VAL A 163 -11.90 4.12 10.54
N HIS A 164 -12.23 3.74 9.31
CA HIS A 164 -12.57 4.66 8.24
C HIS A 164 -13.62 5.69 8.70
N PRO A 165 -13.46 7.00 8.43
CA PRO A 165 -12.45 7.63 7.56
C PRO A 165 -11.24 8.24 8.29
N THR A 166 -10.82 7.71 9.45
CA THR A 166 -9.71 8.28 10.24
C THR A 166 -8.42 8.39 9.42
N GLN A 167 -8.04 7.31 8.74
CA GLN A 167 -6.82 7.24 7.93
C GLN A 167 -6.87 8.22 6.74
N LEU A 168 -8.05 8.36 6.13
CA LEU A 168 -8.29 9.34 5.06
C LEU A 168 -8.08 10.76 5.58
N ARG A 169 -8.58 11.07 6.78
CA ARG A 169 -8.39 12.37 7.42
C ARG A 169 -6.91 12.64 7.70
N GLU A 170 -6.17 11.66 8.22
CA GLU A 170 -4.73 11.80 8.49
C GLU A 170 -3.93 12.04 7.20
N ALA A 171 -4.23 11.30 6.13
CA ALA A 171 -3.61 11.50 4.82
C ALA A 171 -3.93 12.90 4.25
N ALA A 172 -5.18 13.34 4.39
CA ALA A 172 -5.60 14.68 3.99
C ALA A 172 -4.86 15.78 4.78
N VAL A 173 -4.69 15.63 6.09
CA VAL A 173 -3.95 16.60 6.94
C VAL A 173 -2.49 16.73 6.49
N VAL A 174 -1.84 15.60 6.19
CA VAL A 174 -0.43 15.63 5.74
C VAL A 174 -0.32 16.22 4.33
N LEU A 175 -1.23 15.88 3.42
CA LEU A 175 -1.23 16.49 2.08
C LEU A 175 -1.50 18.00 2.15
N GLU A 176 -2.49 18.43 2.93
CA GLU A 176 -2.80 19.86 3.12
C GLU A 176 -1.58 20.63 3.63
N HIS A 177 -0.85 20.07 4.59
CA HIS A 177 0.39 20.69 5.08
C HIS A 177 1.46 20.78 3.99
N LEU A 178 1.68 19.73 3.20
CA LEU A 178 2.64 19.77 2.09
C LEU A 178 2.29 20.89 1.11
N ILE A 179 1.02 21.06 0.77
CA ILE A 179 0.58 22.03 -0.24
C ILE A 179 0.58 23.47 0.31
N HIS A 180 0.05 23.69 1.51
CA HIS A 180 -0.26 25.04 2.01
C HIS A 180 0.74 25.59 3.02
N HIS A 181 1.64 24.76 3.56
CA HIS A 181 2.51 25.14 4.67
C HIS A 181 4.02 24.93 4.42
N THR A 182 4.41 24.26 3.34
CA THR A 182 5.83 24.07 3.00
C THR A 182 6.33 24.98 1.87
N GLY A 183 5.43 25.72 1.20
CA GLY A 183 5.77 26.57 0.05
C GLY A 183 5.98 25.78 -1.26
N ARG A 184 5.68 24.47 -1.27
CA ARG A 184 5.79 23.61 -2.46
C ARG A 184 4.61 23.83 -3.40
N SER A 185 4.89 23.82 -4.70
CA SER A 185 3.83 23.68 -5.71
C SER A 185 3.19 22.28 -5.60
N PRO A 186 1.87 22.13 -5.79
CA PRO A 186 1.23 20.83 -5.91
C PRO A 186 1.89 19.93 -6.97
N SER A 187 2.38 20.51 -8.06
CA SER A 187 3.09 19.78 -9.12
C SER A 187 4.36 19.04 -8.64
N ASN A 188 4.91 19.44 -7.49
CA ASN A 188 6.10 18.82 -6.89
C ASN A 188 5.73 17.79 -5.81
N VAL A 189 4.44 17.56 -5.56
CA VAL A 189 3.95 16.57 -4.60
C VAL A 189 3.35 15.40 -5.37
N PHE A 190 3.87 14.21 -5.15
CA PHE A 190 3.39 12.95 -5.73
C PHE A 190 2.70 12.14 -4.64
N LEU A 191 1.65 11.41 -5.02
CA LEU A 191 1.02 10.43 -4.13
C LEU A 191 1.44 9.03 -4.53
N ALA A 192 1.78 8.22 -3.54
CA ALA A 192 2.09 6.83 -3.79
C ALA A 192 1.62 5.92 -2.65
N GLY A 193 1.41 4.65 -2.97
CA GLY A 193 1.09 3.66 -1.94
C GLY A 193 0.99 2.25 -2.48
N ASP A 194 1.12 1.29 -1.58
CA ASP A 194 1.00 -0.13 -1.88
C ASP A 194 -0.22 -0.76 -1.22
N SER A 195 -0.88 -1.73 -1.87
CA SER A 195 -1.96 -2.51 -1.24
C SER A 195 -3.05 -1.62 -0.60
N ALA A 196 -3.29 -1.75 0.71
CA ALA A 196 -4.17 -0.89 1.49
C ALA A 196 -3.77 0.61 1.47
N GLY A 197 -2.49 0.93 1.42
CA GLY A 197 -2.04 2.30 1.24
C GLY A 197 -2.34 2.85 -0.16
N GLY A 198 -2.33 1.98 -1.18
CA GLY A 198 -2.83 2.34 -2.50
C GLY A 198 -4.35 2.60 -2.52
N ASN A 199 -5.12 1.83 -1.74
CA ASN A 199 -6.52 2.12 -1.48
C ASN A 199 -6.69 3.50 -0.81
N LEU A 200 -5.89 3.80 0.22
CA LEU A 200 -5.94 5.06 0.95
C LEU A 200 -5.65 6.26 0.03
N VAL A 201 -4.68 6.14 -0.86
CA VAL A 201 -4.38 7.18 -1.85
C VAL A 201 -5.52 7.36 -2.85
N MET A 202 -6.14 6.28 -3.35
CA MET A 202 -7.33 6.39 -4.20
C MET A 202 -8.53 7.00 -3.47
N SER A 203 -8.66 6.71 -2.17
CA SER A 203 -9.65 7.33 -1.29
C SER A 203 -9.41 8.83 -1.16
N LEU A 204 -8.14 9.24 -0.99
CA LEU A 204 -7.73 10.65 -0.92
C LEU A 204 -8.01 11.39 -2.24
N LEU A 205 -7.69 10.79 -3.39
CA LEU A 205 -8.02 11.37 -4.69
C LEU A 205 -9.53 11.50 -4.91
N SER A 206 -10.28 10.46 -4.54
CA SER A 206 -11.75 10.49 -4.56
C SER A 206 -12.29 11.58 -3.64
N HIS A 207 -11.68 11.79 -2.47
CA HIS A 207 -12.05 12.85 -1.54
C HIS A 207 -11.74 14.26 -2.09
N ILE A 208 -10.62 14.45 -2.80
CA ILE A 208 -10.29 15.76 -3.39
C ILE A 208 -11.30 16.13 -4.49
N LEU A 209 -11.67 15.15 -5.32
CA LEU A 209 -12.64 15.35 -6.41
C LEU A 209 -14.09 15.42 -5.88
N HIS A 210 -14.43 14.52 -4.96
CA HIS A 210 -15.74 14.34 -4.32
C HIS A 210 -15.59 14.33 -2.79
N PRO A 211 -15.65 15.51 -2.13
CA PRO A 211 -15.40 15.62 -0.68
C PRO A 211 -16.23 14.67 0.17
N HIS A 212 -15.55 13.74 0.84
CA HIS A 212 -16.12 12.91 1.89
C HIS A 212 -16.71 13.79 3.01
N PRO A 213 -17.96 13.56 3.48
CA PRO A 213 -18.65 14.46 4.41
C PRO A 213 -17.95 14.63 5.77
N ASP A 214 -17.30 13.57 6.27
CA ASP A 214 -16.62 13.59 7.58
C ASP A 214 -15.14 14.03 7.52
N VAL A 215 -14.64 14.46 6.36
CA VAL A 215 -13.25 14.87 6.18
C VAL A 215 -13.23 16.29 5.62
N PHE A 216 -12.36 17.15 6.15
CA PHE A 216 -12.22 18.52 5.67
C PHE A 216 -11.74 18.53 4.22
N ARG A 217 -12.19 19.50 3.42
CA ARG A 217 -11.80 19.59 2.02
C ARG A 217 -10.35 20.03 1.86
N VAL A 218 -9.57 19.25 1.11
CA VAL A 218 -8.25 19.67 0.60
C VAL A 218 -8.45 20.45 -0.70
N GLN A 219 -7.91 21.67 -0.78
CA GLN A 219 -7.94 22.50 -1.98
C GLN A 219 -6.60 22.42 -2.71
N LEU A 220 -6.64 22.28 -4.02
CA LEU A 220 -5.48 22.26 -4.91
C LEU A 220 -5.65 23.36 -5.96
N ASP A 221 -4.61 24.19 -6.13
CA ASP A 221 -4.59 25.24 -7.16
C ASP A 221 -4.05 24.73 -8.51
N SER A 222 -3.39 23.57 -8.50
CA SER A 222 -2.92 22.85 -9.68
C SER A 222 -2.90 21.34 -9.41
N PRO A 223 -2.85 20.48 -10.45
CA PRO A 223 -2.72 19.05 -10.25
C PRO A 223 -1.45 18.67 -9.49
N LEU A 224 -1.54 17.60 -8.71
CA LEU A 224 -0.40 16.93 -8.08
C LEU A 224 0.53 16.35 -9.15
N GLY A 225 1.81 16.21 -8.82
CA GLY A 225 2.86 15.75 -9.74
C GLY A 225 2.58 14.38 -10.37
N GLY A 226 1.90 13.49 -9.65
CA GLY A 226 1.43 12.22 -10.19
C GLY A 226 0.99 11.23 -9.11
N LEU A 227 0.44 10.11 -9.58
CA LEU A 227 0.00 8.98 -8.77
C LEU A 227 0.80 7.71 -9.12
N LEU A 228 1.41 7.07 -8.13
CA LEU A 228 2.09 5.78 -8.27
C LEU A 228 1.51 4.74 -7.29
N LEU A 229 0.84 3.70 -7.81
CA LEU A 229 0.31 2.63 -6.96
C LEU A 229 0.94 1.27 -7.28
N LEU A 230 1.22 0.51 -6.22
CA LEU A 230 1.73 -0.86 -6.31
C LEU A 230 0.70 -1.82 -5.73
N SER A 231 0.15 -2.70 -6.57
CA SER A 231 -0.83 -3.70 -6.18
C SER A 231 -2.00 -3.12 -5.35
N PRO A 232 -2.67 -2.03 -5.78
CA PRO A 232 -3.61 -1.34 -4.91
C PRO A 232 -4.82 -2.21 -4.58
N TRP A 233 -5.24 -2.22 -3.30
CA TRP A 233 -6.41 -2.95 -2.84
C TRP A 233 -7.69 -2.17 -3.14
N VAL A 234 -8.13 -2.15 -4.39
CA VAL A 234 -9.13 -1.19 -4.91
C VAL A 234 -10.60 -1.55 -4.64
N GLY A 235 -10.85 -2.69 -3.98
CA GLY A 235 -12.19 -3.13 -3.58
C GLY A 235 -12.14 -4.31 -2.62
N PHE A 236 -13.17 -4.45 -1.78
CA PHE A 236 -13.23 -5.40 -0.68
C PHE A 236 -13.99 -6.69 -1.01
N ARG A 237 -14.52 -6.79 -2.22
CA ARG A 237 -15.07 -8.03 -2.76
C ARG A 237 -13.99 -9.10 -2.91
N THR A 238 -14.31 -10.33 -2.48
CA THR A 238 -13.44 -11.49 -2.59
C THR A 238 -14.06 -12.64 -3.40
N ASP A 239 -15.06 -12.32 -4.23
CA ASP A 239 -15.82 -13.26 -5.05
C ASP A 239 -15.47 -13.18 -6.55
N TYR A 240 -14.46 -12.41 -6.92
CA TYR A 240 -13.90 -12.38 -8.28
C TYR A 240 -13.25 -13.71 -8.67
N SER A 241 -13.12 -13.96 -9.97
CA SER A 241 -12.55 -15.23 -10.49
C SER A 241 -11.07 -15.37 -10.15
N SER A 242 -10.34 -14.26 -10.11
CA SER A 242 -8.93 -14.18 -9.69
C SER A 242 -8.68 -14.77 -8.30
N PHE A 243 -9.62 -14.63 -7.35
CA PHE A 243 -9.49 -15.23 -6.02
C PHE A 243 -9.48 -16.76 -6.06
N LYS A 244 -10.04 -17.37 -7.11
CA LYS A 244 -10.00 -18.83 -7.32
C LYS A 244 -8.80 -19.24 -8.18
N SER A 245 -8.54 -18.56 -9.30
CA SER A 245 -7.47 -18.93 -10.22
C SER A 245 -6.07 -18.69 -9.64
N ASN A 246 -5.93 -17.63 -8.84
CA ASN A 246 -4.64 -17.21 -8.25
C ASN A 246 -4.51 -17.58 -6.76
N ALA A 247 -5.49 -18.29 -6.19
CA ALA A 247 -5.52 -18.69 -4.77
C ALA A 247 -4.21 -19.31 -4.28
N ASP A 248 -3.53 -20.03 -5.17
CA ASP A 248 -2.33 -20.81 -4.89
C ASP A 248 -1.02 -20.12 -5.32
N LEU A 249 -1.13 -18.97 -5.99
CA LEU A 249 -0.03 -18.20 -6.57
C LEU A 249 0.23 -16.90 -5.81
N ASP A 250 -0.78 -16.35 -5.13
CA ASP A 250 -0.67 -15.12 -4.35
C ASP A 250 -0.30 -15.37 -2.88
N ILE A 251 0.14 -14.33 -2.18
CA ILE A 251 0.42 -14.31 -0.74
C ILE A 251 -0.82 -13.98 0.10
N LEU A 252 -1.84 -13.37 -0.52
CA LEU A 252 -3.07 -12.94 0.14
C LEU A 252 -4.10 -14.06 0.19
N SER A 253 -4.94 -14.02 1.22
CA SER A 253 -6.09 -14.92 1.34
C SER A 253 -7.41 -14.14 1.42
N PRO A 254 -8.52 -14.68 0.87
CA PRO A 254 -9.84 -14.07 0.99
C PRO A 254 -10.24 -13.81 2.45
N PHE A 255 -9.89 -14.74 3.35
CA PHE A 255 -10.24 -14.63 4.76
C PHE A 255 -9.55 -13.44 5.44
N ALA A 256 -8.23 -13.30 5.24
CA ALA A 256 -7.48 -12.18 5.79
C ALA A 256 -8.00 -10.84 5.28
N LEU A 257 -8.26 -10.72 3.98
CA LEU A 257 -8.77 -9.50 3.35
C LEU A 257 -10.15 -9.11 3.88
N ARG A 258 -11.08 -10.07 4.02
CA ARG A 258 -12.39 -9.81 4.62
C ARG A 258 -12.28 -9.36 6.08
N LYS A 259 -11.37 -9.96 6.84
CA LYS A 259 -11.12 -9.58 8.23
C LYS A 259 -10.61 -8.15 8.34
N TRP A 260 -9.57 -7.81 7.58
CA TRP A 260 -8.98 -6.49 7.60
C TRP A 260 -9.96 -5.39 7.17
N SER A 261 -10.71 -5.62 6.10
CA SER A 261 -11.72 -4.67 5.60
C SER A 261 -12.88 -4.49 6.59
N ALA A 262 -13.37 -5.57 7.20
CA ALA A 262 -14.39 -5.50 8.25
C ALA A 262 -13.92 -4.65 9.45
N MET A 263 -12.68 -4.84 9.91
CA MET A 263 -12.11 -4.07 11.01
C MET A 263 -11.89 -2.61 10.61
N PHE A 264 -11.32 -2.37 9.43
CA PHE A 264 -11.10 -1.02 8.88
C PHE A 264 -12.40 -0.22 8.76
N LEU A 265 -13.48 -0.85 8.29
CA LEU A 265 -14.78 -0.20 8.14
C LEU A 265 -15.55 -0.07 9.47
N GLY A 266 -15.05 -0.62 10.57
CA GLY A 266 -15.79 -0.70 11.84
C GLY A 266 -17.05 -1.57 11.76
N LYS A 267 -17.11 -2.50 10.79
CA LYS A 267 -18.27 -3.37 10.50
C LYS A 267 -18.06 -4.83 10.94
N ALA A 268 -16.94 -5.15 11.59
CA ALA A 268 -16.63 -6.50 12.02
C ALA A 268 -17.64 -7.07 13.04
N ASN A 269 -17.80 -8.40 13.05
CA ASN A 269 -18.66 -9.07 14.02
C ASN A 269 -18.21 -8.75 15.46
N LYS A 270 -19.17 -8.35 16.30
CA LYS A 270 -18.90 -7.94 17.70
C LYS A 270 -18.48 -9.10 18.61
N ILE A 271 -18.81 -10.35 18.27
CA ILE A 271 -18.52 -11.52 19.12
C ILE A 271 -17.06 -11.94 18.97
N ASN A 272 -16.61 -12.20 17.74
CA ASN A 272 -15.24 -12.57 17.46
C ASN A 272 -14.80 -12.15 16.04
N PRO A 273 -14.31 -10.92 15.87
CA PRO A 273 -13.95 -10.37 14.57
C PRO A 273 -12.73 -11.05 13.92
N GLU A 274 -11.97 -11.83 14.69
CA GLU A 274 -10.80 -12.56 14.22
C GLU A 274 -11.14 -13.88 13.50
N ILE A 275 -12.34 -14.42 13.73
CA ILE A 275 -12.81 -15.70 13.17
C ILE A 275 -13.98 -15.50 12.21
N ASP A 276 -14.86 -14.54 12.51
CA ASP A 276 -15.98 -14.18 11.65
C ASP A 276 -15.93 -12.67 11.37
N PRO A 277 -15.49 -12.25 10.17
CA PRO A 277 -15.47 -10.84 9.82
C PRO A 277 -16.87 -10.25 9.61
N GLY A 278 -17.91 -11.08 9.47
CA GLY A 278 -19.24 -10.63 9.09
C GLY A 278 -19.33 -10.18 7.63
N PRO A 279 -20.40 -9.46 7.25
CA PRO A 279 -20.57 -8.90 5.93
C PRO A 279 -19.64 -7.68 5.73
N VAL A 280 -18.98 -7.62 4.58
CA VAL A 280 -18.10 -6.51 4.20
C VAL A 280 -18.66 -5.84 2.97
N SER A 281 -18.86 -4.53 3.08
CA SER A 281 -19.15 -3.63 1.96
C SER A 281 -18.63 -2.24 2.31
N GLY A 282 -17.79 -1.66 1.46
CA GLY A 282 -17.41 -0.26 1.57
C GLY A 282 -18.38 0.64 0.80
N ASP A 283 -17.82 1.72 0.27
CA ASP A 283 -18.51 2.83 -0.37
C ASP A 283 -17.65 3.40 -1.53
N GLN A 284 -18.04 4.54 -2.08
CA GLN A 284 -17.33 5.16 -3.20
C GLN A 284 -15.89 5.61 -2.87
N TRP A 285 -15.52 5.74 -1.60
CA TRP A 285 -14.16 6.12 -1.18
C TRP A 285 -13.29 4.92 -0.81
N THR A 286 -13.87 3.74 -0.63
CA THR A 286 -13.17 2.53 -0.16
C THR A 286 -13.23 1.37 -1.16
N ASP A 287 -14.34 1.19 -1.88
CA ASP A 287 -14.53 0.23 -2.98
C ASP A 287 -14.42 0.94 -4.34
N VAL A 288 -13.30 1.66 -4.55
CA VAL A 288 -13.12 2.55 -5.69
C VAL A 288 -13.22 1.85 -7.05
N CYS A 289 -12.90 0.55 -7.16
CA CYS A 289 -13.06 -0.17 -8.43
C CYS A 289 -14.52 -0.22 -8.92
N LEU A 290 -15.50 -0.12 -8.02
CA LEU A 290 -16.92 -0.16 -8.34
C LEU A 290 -17.49 1.19 -8.79
N ASN A 291 -16.70 2.27 -8.69
CA ASN A 291 -17.16 3.59 -9.12
C ASN A 291 -17.33 3.64 -10.65
N PRO A 292 -18.43 4.25 -11.14
CA PRO A 292 -18.67 4.38 -12.58
C PRO A 292 -17.64 5.33 -13.23
N PRO A 293 -17.47 5.30 -14.56
CA PRO A 293 -16.60 6.24 -15.28
C PRO A 293 -16.82 7.70 -14.88
N SER A 294 -18.07 8.13 -14.73
CA SER A 294 -18.42 9.51 -14.37
C SER A 294 -17.87 9.97 -13.01
N TRP A 295 -17.50 9.05 -12.12
CA TRP A 295 -16.83 9.38 -10.86
C TRP A 295 -15.41 9.91 -11.09
N TRP A 296 -14.76 9.48 -12.18
CA TRP A 296 -13.36 9.80 -12.49
C TRP A 296 -13.20 10.98 -13.45
N GLU A 297 -14.31 11.52 -13.96
CA GLU A 297 -14.31 12.74 -14.77
C GLU A 297 -13.72 13.91 -13.97
N GLY A 298 -12.72 14.59 -14.55
CA GLY A 298 -12.01 15.69 -13.88
C GLY A 298 -10.79 15.27 -13.03
N MET A 299 -10.49 13.97 -12.90
CA MET A 299 -9.31 13.50 -12.14
C MET A 299 -7.97 14.06 -12.68
N HIS A 300 -7.91 14.41 -13.97
CA HIS A 300 -6.75 15.06 -14.58
C HIS A 300 -6.50 16.49 -14.08
N HIS A 301 -7.46 17.10 -13.38
CA HIS A 301 -7.27 18.36 -12.62
C HIS A 301 -6.69 18.12 -11.21
N VAL A 302 -6.72 16.88 -10.73
CA VAL A 302 -6.24 16.50 -9.39
C VAL A 302 -4.83 15.91 -9.44
N VAL A 303 -4.53 15.08 -10.44
CA VAL A 303 -3.19 14.49 -10.66
C VAL A 303 -2.77 14.65 -12.12
N SER A 304 -1.49 14.95 -12.36
CA SER A 304 -0.96 15.19 -13.71
C SER A 304 -0.72 13.90 -14.52
N GLY A 305 -0.79 12.74 -13.87
CA GLY A 305 -0.60 11.44 -14.48
C GLY A 305 -0.67 10.30 -13.46
N VAL A 306 -0.86 9.10 -13.96
CA VAL A 306 -1.16 7.90 -13.18
C VAL A 306 -0.30 6.73 -13.66
N PHE A 307 0.28 6.01 -12.71
CA PHE A 307 0.94 4.73 -12.92
C PHE A 307 0.45 3.73 -11.88
N ILE A 308 -0.22 2.67 -12.31
CA ILE A 308 -0.72 1.61 -11.44
C ILE A 308 -0.11 0.30 -11.89
N TRP A 309 0.64 -0.33 -11.01
CA TRP A 309 1.27 -1.63 -11.24
C TRP A 309 0.55 -2.73 -10.46
N TRP A 310 0.46 -3.93 -11.02
CA TRP A 310 0.11 -5.15 -10.29
C TRP A 310 0.74 -6.39 -10.93
N GLY A 311 0.83 -7.46 -10.16
CA GLY A 311 1.26 -8.78 -10.61
C GLY A 311 0.10 -9.62 -11.17
N ALA A 312 0.34 -10.35 -12.26
CA ALA A 312 -0.65 -11.23 -12.89
C ALA A 312 -1.09 -12.40 -11.99
N HIS A 313 -0.31 -12.73 -10.96
CA HIS A 313 -0.65 -13.77 -9.98
C HIS A 313 -1.39 -13.21 -8.76
N GLU A 314 -1.82 -11.96 -8.77
CA GLU A 314 -2.58 -11.39 -7.67
C GLU A 314 -4.05 -11.81 -7.66
N VAL A 315 -4.63 -11.95 -6.47
CA VAL A 315 -6.09 -12.07 -6.31
C VAL A 315 -6.81 -10.76 -6.68
N PHE A 316 -6.10 -9.63 -6.74
CA PHE A 316 -6.65 -8.32 -7.11
C PHE A 316 -6.74 -8.06 -8.62
N VAL A 317 -6.28 -8.96 -9.48
CA VAL A 317 -6.27 -8.77 -10.94
C VAL A 317 -7.63 -8.29 -11.48
N ASP A 318 -8.72 -8.95 -11.09
CA ASP A 318 -10.04 -8.61 -11.62
C ASP A 318 -10.54 -7.24 -11.14
N SER A 319 -10.32 -6.88 -9.87
CA SER A 319 -10.73 -5.59 -9.33
C SER A 319 -9.88 -4.44 -9.87
N VAL A 320 -8.57 -4.65 -10.09
CA VAL A 320 -7.70 -3.66 -10.74
C VAL A 320 -8.08 -3.46 -12.21
N ARG A 321 -8.41 -4.52 -12.95
CA ARG A 321 -8.91 -4.40 -14.33
C ARG A 321 -10.28 -3.70 -14.40
N GLU A 322 -11.14 -3.93 -13.42
CA GLU A 322 -12.42 -3.22 -13.32
C GLU A 322 -12.20 -1.72 -13.07
N LEU A 323 -11.30 -1.38 -12.14
CA LEU A 323 -10.86 0.01 -11.93
C LEU A 323 -10.27 0.59 -13.22
N GLU A 324 -9.35 -0.11 -13.89
CA GLU A 324 -8.69 0.37 -15.10
C GLU A 324 -9.70 0.80 -16.15
N ARG A 325 -10.68 -0.07 -16.44
CA ARG A 325 -11.72 0.22 -17.43
C ARG A 325 -12.49 1.49 -17.08
N ASN A 326 -12.97 1.60 -15.83
CA ASN A 326 -13.80 2.72 -15.42
C ASN A 326 -12.99 4.02 -15.31
N PHE A 327 -11.79 3.94 -14.73
CA PHE A 327 -10.88 5.07 -14.53
C PHE A 327 -10.40 5.64 -15.86
N ARG A 328 -9.93 4.80 -16.80
CA ARG A 328 -9.49 5.26 -18.12
C ARG A 328 -10.62 5.95 -18.88
N THR A 329 -11.82 5.38 -18.85
CA THR A 329 -13.00 5.95 -19.52
C THR A 329 -13.33 7.32 -18.92
N GLY A 330 -13.49 7.43 -17.60
CA GLY A 330 -13.79 8.70 -16.95
C GLY A 330 -12.68 9.75 -17.10
N TRP A 331 -11.42 9.32 -17.08
CA TRP A 331 -10.28 10.19 -17.34
C TRP A 331 -10.38 10.83 -18.72
N THR A 332 -10.62 10.04 -19.77
CA THR A 332 -10.72 10.56 -21.15
C THR A 332 -12.00 11.33 -21.40
N ASP A 333 -13.13 10.88 -20.86
CA ASP A 333 -14.43 11.55 -21.01
C ASP A 333 -14.41 12.92 -20.33
N GLY A 334 -13.67 13.04 -19.22
CA GLY A 334 -13.40 14.31 -18.56
C GLY A 334 -12.41 15.22 -19.30
N GLY A 335 -11.80 14.79 -20.41
CA GLY A 335 -10.83 15.57 -21.19
C GLY A 335 -9.36 15.34 -20.85
N GLY A 336 -9.04 14.34 -20.02
CA GLY A 336 -7.67 13.97 -19.69
C GLY A 336 -6.96 13.24 -20.84
N ASP A 337 -5.66 13.48 -20.97
CA ASP A 337 -4.81 12.82 -21.97
C ASP A 337 -4.60 11.34 -21.62
N ARG A 338 -5.01 10.44 -22.53
CA ARG A 338 -4.96 8.98 -22.34
C ARG A 338 -3.54 8.47 -22.06
N GLU A 339 -2.52 9.07 -22.67
CA GLU A 339 -1.12 8.66 -22.54
C GLU A 339 -0.56 8.95 -21.14
N ARG A 340 -1.26 9.78 -20.35
CA ARG A 340 -0.86 10.08 -18.96
C ARG A 340 -1.35 9.05 -17.94
N VAL A 341 -2.10 8.03 -18.36
CA VAL A 341 -2.60 6.96 -17.50
C VAL A 341 -2.01 5.62 -17.93
N LEU A 342 -1.20 5.03 -17.08
CA LEU A 342 -0.53 3.76 -17.30
C LEU A 342 -0.96 2.74 -16.26
N PHE A 343 -1.34 1.56 -16.75
CA PHE A 343 -1.69 0.39 -15.97
C PHE A 343 -0.77 -0.72 -16.47
N LEU A 344 0.05 -1.28 -15.58
CA LEU A 344 1.08 -2.24 -15.90
C LEU A 344 0.86 -3.55 -15.14
N GLU A 345 0.49 -4.60 -15.87
CA GLU A 345 0.42 -5.96 -15.36
C GLU A 345 1.74 -6.69 -15.61
N SER A 346 2.42 -7.15 -14.57
CA SER A 346 3.64 -7.96 -14.71
C SER A 346 3.35 -9.45 -14.61
N ALA A 347 3.69 -10.17 -15.67
CA ALA A 347 3.53 -11.63 -15.73
C ALA A 347 4.34 -12.33 -14.62
N GLY A 348 3.74 -13.31 -13.97
CA GLY A 348 4.41 -14.14 -12.97
C GLY A 348 4.61 -13.50 -11.59
N GLU A 349 4.32 -12.20 -11.44
CA GLU A 349 4.50 -11.49 -10.18
C GLU A 349 3.29 -11.61 -9.27
N ALA A 350 3.57 -11.70 -7.96
CA ALA A 350 2.57 -11.76 -6.90
C ALA A 350 2.39 -10.39 -6.23
N HIS A 351 1.50 -10.32 -5.23
CA HIS A 351 1.17 -9.07 -4.55
C HIS A 351 2.40 -8.37 -4.00
N VAL A 352 2.51 -7.07 -4.27
CA VAL A 352 3.59 -6.17 -3.85
C VAL A 352 5.00 -6.67 -4.17
N ALA A 353 5.17 -7.41 -5.27
CA ALA A 353 6.47 -7.98 -5.65
C ALA A 353 7.66 -6.97 -5.65
N PRO A 354 7.53 -5.71 -6.15
CA PRO A 354 8.61 -4.73 -6.09
C PRO A 354 9.15 -4.49 -4.67
N ILE A 355 8.26 -4.59 -3.67
CA ILE A 355 8.58 -4.42 -2.25
C ILE A 355 9.09 -5.74 -1.66
N SER A 356 8.36 -6.84 -1.86
CA SER A 356 8.73 -8.14 -1.27
C SER A 356 10.06 -8.66 -1.81
N ASP A 357 10.36 -8.41 -3.10
CA ASP A 357 11.60 -8.85 -3.73
C ASP A 357 12.84 -8.18 -3.10
N THR A 358 12.70 -7.01 -2.47
CA THR A 358 13.78 -6.36 -1.70
C THR A 358 14.20 -7.15 -0.46
N MET A 359 13.33 -8.06 0.01
CA MET A 359 13.59 -8.91 1.16
C MET A 359 14.22 -10.25 0.77
N LEU A 360 14.24 -10.59 -0.52
CA LEU A 360 14.68 -11.89 -1.01
C LEU A 360 16.18 -11.89 -1.33
N PRO A 361 16.83 -13.08 -1.35
CA PRO A 361 18.21 -13.21 -1.85
C PRO A 361 18.31 -12.65 -3.28
N GLY A 362 19.21 -11.68 -3.49
CA GLY A 362 19.33 -10.98 -4.77
C GLY A 362 18.43 -9.76 -4.94
N GLY A 363 17.70 -9.33 -3.89
CA GLY A 363 16.80 -8.17 -3.88
C GLY A 363 17.44 -6.79 -4.17
N GLY A 364 18.75 -6.76 -4.41
CA GLY A 364 19.45 -5.61 -4.99
C GLY A 364 19.24 -5.48 -6.51
N LYS A 365 18.86 -6.55 -7.21
CA LYS A 365 18.56 -6.49 -8.64
C LYS A 365 17.15 -5.94 -8.86
N LYS A 366 17.04 -4.89 -9.69
CA LYS A 366 15.75 -4.32 -10.10
C LYS A 366 15.04 -5.26 -11.08
N SER A 367 13.74 -5.44 -10.89
CA SER A 367 12.87 -6.06 -11.89
C SER A 367 12.58 -5.06 -13.02
N ASP A 368 12.08 -5.56 -14.16
CA ASP A 368 11.68 -4.69 -15.28
C ASP A 368 10.60 -3.69 -14.82
N ALA A 369 9.62 -4.15 -14.03
CA ALA A 369 8.62 -3.29 -13.41
C ALA A 369 9.23 -2.18 -12.54
N GLN A 370 10.28 -2.48 -11.77
CA GLN A 370 10.96 -1.46 -10.95
C GLN A 370 11.66 -0.41 -11.83
N LEU A 371 12.26 -0.83 -12.95
CA LEU A 371 12.88 0.09 -13.90
C LEU A 371 11.84 1.01 -14.53
N GLU A 372 10.68 0.46 -14.94
CA GLU A 372 9.58 1.25 -15.49
C GLU A 372 8.99 2.25 -14.48
N ILE A 373 8.85 1.86 -13.21
CA ILE A 373 8.41 2.77 -12.13
C ILE A 373 9.39 3.94 -11.97
N GLU A 374 10.69 3.67 -11.94
CA GLU A 374 11.71 4.70 -11.82
C GLU A 374 11.77 5.61 -13.05
N GLU A 375 11.68 5.05 -14.25
CA GLU A 375 11.64 5.83 -15.49
C GLU A 375 10.41 6.74 -15.54
N TRP A 376 9.25 6.22 -15.15
CA TRP A 376 8.02 7.01 -15.09
C TRP A 376 8.15 8.18 -14.10
N LEU A 377 8.65 7.94 -12.89
CA LEU A 377 8.89 9.01 -11.91
C LEU A 377 9.91 10.03 -12.43
N LYS A 378 11.06 9.57 -12.93
CA LYS A 378 12.12 10.45 -13.47
C LYS A 378 11.58 11.35 -14.57
N SER A 379 10.81 10.81 -15.52
CA SER A 379 10.23 11.58 -16.63
C SER A 379 9.36 12.77 -16.19
N ARG A 380 8.84 12.75 -14.96
CA ARG A 380 7.98 13.78 -14.36
C ARG A 380 8.73 14.74 -13.45
N LEU A 381 9.88 14.33 -12.94
CA LEU A 381 10.80 15.19 -12.18
C LEU A 381 11.64 16.12 -13.08
N HIS A 382 11.56 15.93 -14.40
CA HIS A 382 12.29 16.68 -15.41
C HIS A 382 11.47 17.76 -16.14
N GLN A 383 10.16 17.82 -15.88
CA GLN A 383 9.23 18.82 -16.43
C GLN A 383 9.16 20.02 -15.49
#